data_AF-W2C4H4-F1
#
_entry.id   AF-W2C4H4-F1
#
_cell.length_a   1.000
_cell.length_b   1.000
_cell.length_c   1.000
_cell.angle_alpha   90.00
_cell.angle_beta   90.00
_cell.angle_gamma   90.00
#
_symmetry.space_group_name_H-M   'P 1'
#
loop_
_entity.id
_entity.type
_entity.pdbx_description
1 polymer ?
#
loop_
_entity_poly.entity_id
_entity_poly.type
_entity_poly.pdbx_seq_one_letter_code
_entity_poly.pdbx_strand_id
1 'polypeptide(L)'
;MQISFHKIKTKNLGVLAQQVIQASKSGTYKLPEEHVLLKKLEDESREYTQAYTKPAYSQKGRSVLAADAARTKAYQRLRTYLKAYGEMPLLADYKDAAELYKVMRRFDIRRMNYAEKSAEMKLLVEELEKPEHAERLKKLKLKPAFDELKALYEGFEDLYAEQASANAALRAAPSATAIRRRLERALRDYINLLTAMRSLEGWDMIYGEVNELVKAAAIVYKNDRKKDKVAVAPTDKTEA
;
A
#
# COMPACT_ATOMS: atom_id res chain seq x y z
N MET A 1 26.96 28.93 -1.09
CA MET A 1 26.65 27.64 -0.40
C MET A 1 27.32 26.48 -1.12
N GLN A 2 27.96 25.54 -0.42
CA GLN A 2 28.57 24.33 -1.00
C GLN A 2 28.01 23.09 -0.29
N ILE A 3 27.36 22.19 -1.03
CA ILE A 3 26.82 20.94 -0.47
C ILE A 3 26.81 19.83 -1.53
N SER A 4 27.21 18.62 -1.13
CA SER A 4 27.15 17.43 -1.97
C SER A 4 25.82 16.70 -1.74
N PHE A 5 24.74 17.13 -2.42
CA PHE A 5 23.40 16.55 -2.24
C PHE A 5 23.36 15.02 -2.38
N HIS A 6 24.13 14.46 -3.32
CA HIS A 6 24.23 13.03 -3.56
C HIS A 6 24.71 12.22 -2.34
N LYS A 7 25.28 12.87 -1.31
CA LYS A 7 25.74 12.23 -0.07
C LYS A 7 24.68 12.25 1.04
N ILE A 8 23.63 13.04 0.90
CA ILE A 8 22.57 13.19 1.90
C ILE A 8 21.59 12.00 1.80
N LYS A 9 21.20 11.35 2.91
CA LYS A 9 20.21 10.26 2.87
C LYS A 9 18.86 10.72 2.28
N THR A 10 18.09 9.80 1.71
CA THR A 10 16.80 10.06 1.03
C THR A 10 15.83 10.89 1.89
N LYS A 11 15.68 10.53 3.16
CA LYS A 11 14.86 11.28 4.12
C LYS A 11 15.36 12.72 4.31
N ASN A 12 16.65 12.89 4.58
CA ASN A 12 17.25 14.18 4.91
C ASN A 12 17.23 15.14 3.71
N LEU A 13 17.31 14.64 2.47
CA LEU A 13 17.16 15.46 1.27
C LEU A 13 15.75 16.06 1.18
N GLY A 14 14.72 15.25 1.43
CA GLY A 14 13.32 15.72 1.43
C GLY A 14 13.07 16.76 2.53
N VAL A 15 13.59 16.53 3.73
CA VAL A 15 13.48 17.49 4.86
C VAL A 15 14.17 18.81 4.50
N LEU A 16 15.39 18.76 3.95
CA LEU A 16 16.10 19.98 3.55
C LEU A 16 15.31 20.78 2.51
N ALA A 17 14.76 20.11 1.49
CA ALA A 17 13.94 20.78 0.48
C ALA A 17 12.73 21.49 1.10
N GLN A 18 11.99 20.82 1.99
CA GLN A 18 10.85 21.41 2.70
C GLN A 18 11.26 22.59 3.58
N GLN A 19 12.36 22.50 4.32
CA GLN A 19 12.86 23.60 5.15
C GLN A 19 13.25 24.81 4.31
N VAL A 20 13.92 24.60 3.16
CA VAL A 20 14.30 25.67 2.23
C VAL A 20 13.07 26.34 1.62
N ILE A 21 12.06 25.56 1.20
CA ILE A 21 10.78 26.10 0.72
C ILE A 21 10.10 26.94 1.81
N GLN A 22 10.02 26.41 3.03
CA GLN A 22 9.37 27.07 4.16
C GLN A 22 10.01 28.42 4.48
N ALA A 23 11.35 28.45 4.61
CA ALA A 23 12.12 29.67 4.82
C ALA A 23 11.84 30.71 3.73
N SER A 24 11.73 30.25 2.48
CA SER A 24 11.56 31.12 1.31
C SER A 24 10.16 31.73 1.18
N LYS A 25 9.11 31.06 1.67
CA LYS A 25 7.70 31.52 1.53
C LYS A 25 7.13 32.17 2.77
N SER A 26 7.52 31.63 3.92
CA SER A 26 6.86 31.93 5.20
C SER A 26 7.85 32.30 6.29
N GLY A 27 9.15 32.24 5.99
CA GLY A 27 10.20 32.73 6.85
C GLY A 27 10.20 34.25 6.96
N THR A 28 11.13 34.74 7.76
CA THR A 28 11.28 36.18 8.04
C THR A 28 11.67 36.96 6.78
N TYR A 29 12.37 36.31 5.84
CA TYR A 29 12.93 36.94 4.64
C TYR A 29 12.39 36.25 3.39
N LYS A 30 11.20 36.68 2.94
CA LYS A 30 10.45 36.00 1.88
C LYS A 30 10.91 36.43 0.50
N LEU A 31 10.88 35.50 -0.44
CA LEU A 31 10.90 35.82 -1.86
C LEU A 31 9.47 36.10 -2.37
N PRO A 32 9.30 36.89 -3.44
CA PRO A 32 8.01 37.03 -4.09
C PRO A 32 7.45 35.63 -4.45
N GLU A 33 6.15 35.40 -4.19
CA GLU A 33 5.49 34.08 -4.32
C GLU A 33 5.46 33.49 -5.75
N GLU A 34 6.19 34.05 -6.72
CA GLU A 34 6.16 33.66 -8.12
C GLU A 34 7.53 33.27 -8.71
N HIS A 35 8.58 33.15 -7.89
CA HIS A 35 9.90 32.79 -8.43
C HIS A 35 9.89 31.38 -9.05
N VAL A 36 10.14 31.30 -10.36
CA VAL A 36 10.04 30.06 -11.17
C VAL A 36 10.85 28.90 -10.56
N LEU A 37 12.05 29.17 -10.04
CA LEU A 37 12.89 28.14 -9.39
C LEU A 37 12.35 27.67 -8.04
N LEU A 38 11.67 28.55 -7.28
CA LEU A 38 11.04 28.17 -6.02
C LEU A 38 9.84 27.26 -6.30
N LYS A 39 8.99 27.64 -7.26
CA LYS A 39 7.84 26.82 -7.70
C LYS A 39 8.28 25.45 -8.20
N LYS A 40 9.34 25.39 -9.01
CA LYS A 40 9.93 24.13 -9.46
C LYS A 40 10.43 23.26 -8.29
N LEU A 41 11.07 23.86 -7.29
CA LEU A 41 11.50 23.16 -6.09
C LEU A 41 10.29 22.62 -5.30
N GLU A 42 9.20 23.38 -5.20
CA GLU A 42 7.97 22.93 -4.55
C GLU A 42 7.35 21.72 -5.24
N ASP A 43 7.24 21.75 -6.57
CA ASP A 43 6.63 20.67 -7.33
C ASP A 43 7.45 19.38 -7.22
N GLU A 44 8.78 19.47 -7.41
CA GLU A 44 9.70 18.33 -7.25
C GLU A 44 9.75 17.83 -5.80
N SER A 45 9.67 18.72 -4.81
CA SER A 45 9.60 18.34 -3.41
C SER A 45 8.29 17.60 -3.10
N ARG A 46 7.17 18.02 -3.68
CA ARG A 46 5.86 17.38 -3.50
C ARG A 46 5.85 15.97 -4.06
N GLU A 47 6.30 15.79 -5.30
CA GLU A 47 6.43 14.48 -5.93
C GLU A 47 7.37 13.57 -5.13
N TYR A 48 8.51 14.10 -4.68
CA TYR A 48 9.46 13.35 -3.88
C TYR A 48 8.89 12.91 -2.53
N THR A 49 8.19 13.80 -1.82
CA THR A 49 7.53 13.45 -0.56
C THR A 49 6.49 12.35 -0.78
N GLN A 50 5.65 12.46 -1.81
CA GLN A 50 4.67 11.42 -2.14
C GLN A 50 5.33 10.07 -2.43
N ALA A 51 6.42 10.06 -3.21
CA ALA A 51 7.15 8.83 -3.51
C ALA A 51 7.88 8.23 -2.30
N TYR A 52 8.27 9.07 -1.34
CA TYR A 52 8.96 8.65 -0.11
C TYR A 52 7.99 8.10 0.94
N THR A 53 6.80 8.69 1.08
CA THR A 53 5.77 8.25 2.04
C THR A 53 4.84 7.17 1.46
N LYS A 54 5.00 6.83 0.17
CA LYS A 54 4.24 5.78 -0.50
C LYS A 54 4.31 4.47 0.29
N PRO A 55 3.16 3.85 0.63
CA PRO A 55 3.15 2.57 1.30
C PRO A 55 3.66 1.46 0.36
N ALA A 56 4.29 0.43 0.92
CA ALA A 56 4.80 -0.69 0.14
C ALA A 56 3.67 -1.52 -0.53
N TYR A 57 2.48 -1.52 0.08
CA TYR A 57 1.31 -2.27 -0.37
C TYR A 57 0.03 -1.47 -0.10
N SER A 58 -1.07 -1.84 -0.75
CA SER A 58 -2.39 -1.18 -0.65
C SER A 58 -3.06 -1.23 0.72
N GLN A 59 -2.44 -1.89 1.71
CA GLN A 59 -2.98 -2.09 3.06
C GLN A 59 -4.30 -2.90 3.14
N LYS A 60 -4.84 -3.35 2.00
CA LYS A 60 -6.04 -4.19 1.88
C LYS A 60 -5.85 -5.66 2.31
N GLY A 61 -4.66 -6.05 2.77
CA GLY A 61 -4.38 -7.45 3.13
C GLY A 61 -5.31 -7.99 4.22
N ARG A 62 -5.65 -7.17 5.22
CA ARG A 62 -6.57 -7.57 6.30
C ARG A 62 -8.00 -7.75 5.82
N SER A 63 -8.49 -6.87 4.94
CA SER A 63 -9.86 -6.97 4.41
C SER A 63 -10.00 -8.18 3.49
N VAL A 64 -9.01 -8.46 2.64
CA VAL A 64 -8.98 -9.65 1.79
C VAL A 64 -8.96 -10.93 2.63
N LEU A 65 -8.14 -10.98 3.70
CA LEU A 65 -8.12 -12.13 4.62
C LEU A 65 -9.47 -12.34 5.32
N ALA A 66 -10.12 -11.26 5.77
CA ALA A 66 -11.42 -11.33 6.43
C ALA A 66 -12.53 -11.80 5.47
N ALA A 67 -12.52 -11.30 4.22
CA ALA A 67 -13.45 -11.74 3.18
C ALA A 67 -13.24 -13.22 2.82
N ASP A 68 -11.99 -13.69 2.73
CA ASP A 68 -11.68 -15.11 2.49
C ASP A 68 -12.20 -16.00 3.63
N ALA A 69 -12.02 -15.56 4.88
CA ALA A 69 -12.54 -16.26 6.05
C ALA A 69 -14.09 -16.31 6.02
N ALA A 70 -14.75 -15.22 5.65
CA ALA A 70 -16.21 -15.13 5.58
C ALA A 70 -16.79 -16.09 4.53
N ARG A 71 -16.30 -16.06 3.28
CA ARG A 71 -16.76 -16.96 2.22
C ARG A 71 -16.48 -18.44 2.56
N THR A 72 -15.34 -18.72 3.18
CA THR A 72 -14.99 -20.08 3.64
C THR A 72 -15.96 -20.55 4.72
N LYS A 73 -16.32 -19.68 5.68
CA LYS A 73 -17.26 -19.99 6.75
C LYS A 73 -18.68 -20.23 6.24
N ALA A 74 -19.15 -19.44 5.28
CA ALA A 74 -20.45 -19.64 4.64
C ALA A 74 -20.53 -20.98 3.92
N TYR A 75 -19.50 -21.34 3.14
CA TYR A 75 -19.39 -22.66 2.51
C TYR A 75 -19.45 -23.79 3.55
N GLN A 76 -18.65 -23.68 4.62
CA GLN A 76 -18.57 -24.70 5.66
C GLN A 76 -19.90 -24.90 6.37
N ARG A 77 -20.62 -23.81 6.69
CA ARG A 77 -21.95 -23.85 7.30
C ARG A 77 -22.95 -24.58 6.41
N LEU A 78 -23.06 -24.15 5.14
CA LEU A 78 -24.00 -24.77 4.19
C LEU A 78 -23.68 -26.26 3.99
N ARG A 79 -22.41 -26.60 3.78
CA ARG A 79 -21.96 -27.99 3.60
C ARG A 79 -22.25 -28.86 4.81
N THR A 80 -21.96 -28.35 6.02
CA THR A 80 -22.15 -29.11 7.26
C THR A 80 -23.63 -29.33 7.55
N TYR A 81 -24.45 -28.30 7.30
CA TYR A 81 -25.91 -28.40 7.43
C TYR A 81 -26.49 -29.45 6.47
N LEU A 82 -26.13 -29.38 5.18
CA LEU A 82 -26.59 -30.35 4.18
C LEU A 82 -26.16 -31.77 4.51
N LYS A 83 -24.94 -31.96 5.02
CA LYS A 83 -24.48 -33.26 5.50
C LYS A 83 -25.38 -33.79 6.63
N ALA A 84 -25.53 -33.00 7.69
CA ALA A 84 -26.28 -33.41 8.88
C ALA A 84 -27.76 -33.69 8.54
N TYR A 85 -28.38 -32.84 7.72
CA TYR A 85 -29.77 -33.03 7.30
C TYR A 85 -29.92 -34.27 6.39
N GLY A 86 -28.99 -34.47 5.46
CA GLY A 86 -28.99 -35.66 4.58
C GLY A 86 -28.82 -37.00 5.30
N GLU A 87 -28.32 -36.99 6.55
CA GLU A 87 -28.13 -38.18 7.39
C GLU A 87 -29.34 -38.47 8.31
N MET A 88 -30.44 -37.70 8.21
CA MET A 88 -31.64 -37.85 9.05
C MET A 88 -32.82 -38.45 8.27
N PRO A 89 -32.92 -39.79 8.12
CA PRO A 89 -33.91 -40.44 7.26
C PRO A 89 -35.38 -40.27 7.71
N LEU A 90 -35.61 -39.81 8.94
CA LEU A 90 -36.94 -39.55 9.49
C LEU A 90 -37.45 -38.12 9.21
N LEU A 91 -36.58 -37.21 8.72
CA LEU A 91 -37.01 -35.87 8.34
C LEU A 91 -37.48 -35.83 6.88
N ALA A 92 -38.45 -34.96 6.61
CA ALA A 92 -38.86 -34.67 5.24
C ALA A 92 -37.66 -34.19 4.41
N ASP A 93 -37.67 -34.50 3.12
CA ASP A 93 -36.71 -33.96 2.14
C ASP A 93 -35.21 -34.24 2.42
N TYR A 94 -34.89 -35.15 3.34
CA TYR A 94 -33.51 -35.51 3.66
C TYR A 94 -32.72 -35.98 2.42
N LYS A 95 -33.39 -36.64 1.45
CA LYS A 95 -32.78 -37.06 0.18
C LYS A 95 -32.32 -35.86 -0.66
N ASP A 96 -33.11 -34.78 -0.69
CA ASP A 96 -32.73 -33.55 -1.41
C ASP A 96 -31.52 -32.88 -0.76
N ALA A 97 -31.44 -32.90 0.59
CA ALA A 97 -30.27 -32.44 1.32
C ALA A 97 -29.03 -33.31 1.04
N ALA A 98 -29.19 -34.63 0.97
CA ALA A 98 -28.11 -35.57 0.63
C ALA A 98 -27.58 -35.36 -0.80
N GLU A 99 -28.46 -35.09 -1.79
CA GLU A 99 -28.04 -34.78 -3.16
C GLU A 99 -27.27 -33.46 -3.22
N LEU A 100 -27.75 -32.39 -2.58
CA LEU A 100 -27.01 -31.13 -2.51
C LEU A 100 -25.68 -31.28 -1.74
N TYR A 101 -25.62 -32.13 -0.72
CA TYR A 101 -24.35 -32.44 -0.06
C TYR A 101 -23.35 -33.12 -0.99
N LYS A 102 -23.79 -34.03 -1.86
CA LYS A 102 -22.92 -34.64 -2.88
C LYS A 102 -22.35 -33.58 -3.82
N VAL A 103 -23.17 -32.59 -4.23
CA VAL A 103 -22.70 -31.44 -5.02
C VAL A 103 -21.59 -30.70 -4.27
N MET A 104 -21.86 -30.24 -3.04
CA MET A 104 -20.90 -29.51 -2.21
C MET A 104 -19.60 -30.30 -1.94
N ARG A 105 -19.68 -31.63 -1.84
CA ARG A 105 -18.52 -32.49 -1.57
C ARG A 105 -17.53 -32.56 -2.75
N ARG A 106 -17.98 -32.33 -3.98
CA ARG A 106 -17.09 -32.30 -5.16
C ARG A 106 -16.09 -31.14 -5.13
N PHE A 107 -16.46 -30.04 -4.47
CA PHE A 107 -15.67 -28.80 -4.41
C PHE A 107 -15.11 -28.59 -2.99
N ASP A 108 -13.97 -29.19 -2.63
CA ASP A 108 -13.40 -29.10 -1.27
C ASP A 108 -12.39 -27.95 -1.12
N ILE A 109 -12.87 -26.81 -0.59
CA ILE A 109 -12.09 -25.57 -0.54
C ILE A 109 -11.18 -25.39 0.70
N ARG A 110 -11.06 -26.41 1.56
CA ARG A 110 -10.46 -26.25 2.91
C ARG A 110 -8.94 -26.02 2.92
N ARG A 111 -8.23 -26.35 1.86
CA ARG A 111 -6.75 -26.27 1.78
C ARG A 111 -6.27 -25.64 0.47
N MET A 112 -7.02 -24.66 -0.01
CA MET A 112 -6.75 -23.97 -1.27
C MET A 112 -6.22 -22.57 -1.02
N ASN A 113 -5.32 -22.13 -1.90
CA ASN A 113 -4.95 -20.73 -1.99
C ASN A 113 -6.13 -19.89 -2.54
N TYR A 114 -5.99 -18.57 -2.57
CA TYR A 114 -7.08 -17.70 -3.00
C TYR A 114 -7.53 -17.95 -4.44
N ALA A 115 -6.63 -18.20 -5.38
CA ALA A 115 -6.98 -18.42 -6.78
C ALA A 115 -7.73 -19.75 -6.96
N GLU A 116 -7.19 -20.83 -6.38
CA GLU A 116 -7.81 -22.16 -6.39
C GLU A 116 -9.21 -22.12 -5.77
N LYS A 117 -9.34 -21.51 -4.59
CA LYS A 117 -10.63 -21.38 -3.90
C LYS A 117 -11.64 -20.61 -4.74
N SER A 118 -11.22 -19.54 -5.40
CA SER A 118 -12.11 -18.70 -6.21
C SER A 118 -12.61 -19.45 -7.45
N ALA A 119 -11.74 -20.23 -8.10
CA ALA A 119 -12.12 -21.09 -9.21
C ALA A 119 -13.15 -22.15 -8.78
N GLU A 120 -12.90 -22.82 -7.65
CA GLU A 120 -13.77 -23.88 -7.12
C GLU A 120 -15.11 -23.33 -6.61
N MET A 121 -15.11 -22.17 -5.95
CA MET A 121 -16.34 -21.52 -5.51
C MET A 121 -17.18 -21.02 -6.69
N LYS A 122 -16.55 -20.53 -7.77
CA LYS A 122 -17.26 -20.17 -9.00
C LYS A 122 -18.02 -21.36 -9.58
N LEU A 123 -17.32 -22.48 -9.76
CA LEU A 123 -17.92 -23.71 -10.30
C LEU A 123 -19.01 -24.25 -9.37
N LEU A 124 -18.81 -24.17 -8.05
CA LEU A 124 -19.83 -24.56 -7.08
C LEU A 124 -21.10 -23.69 -7.19
N VAL A 125 -20.94 -22.37 -7.29
CA VAL A 125 -22.08 -21.44 -7.45
C VAL A 125 -22.83 -21.74 -8.75
N GLU A 126 -22.12 -21.85 -9.87
CA GLU A 126 -22.72 -22.19 -11.17
C GLU A 126 -23.45 -23.55 -11.13
N GLU A 127 -22.89 -24.53 -10.43
CA GLU A 127 -23.53 -25.84 -10.24
C GLU A 127 -24.82 -25.69 -9.42
N LEU A 128 -24.78 -25.01 -8.27
CA LEU A 128 -25.95 -24.83 -7.40
C LEU A 128 -27.06 -23.97 -8.03
N GLU A 129 -26.74 -23.15 -9.03
CA GLU A 129 -27.72 -22.38 -9.82
C GLU A 129 -28.47 -23.20 -10.87
N LYS A 130 -28.01 -24.42 -11.18
CA LYS A 130 -28.74 -25.30 -12.10
C LYS A 130 -30.17 -25.51 -11.58
N PRO A 131 -31.19 -25.54 -12.46
CA PRO A 131 -32.60 -25.58 -12.04
C PRO A 131 -32.91 -26.70 -11.03
N GLU A 132 -32.30 -27.87 -11.24
CA GLU A 132 -32.45 -29.05 -10.38
C GLU A 132 -31.94 -28.84 -8.95
N HIS A 133 -30.89 -28.04 -8.75
CA HIS A 133 -30.31 -27.75 -7.45
C HIS A 133 -30.96 -26.51 -6.82
N ALA A 134 -31.33 -25.51 -7.63
CA ALA A 134 -32.08 -24.35 -7.19
C ALA A 134 -33.45 -24.72 -6.59
N GLU A 135 -34.18 -25.64 -7.22
CA GLU A 135 -35.46 -26.12 -6.68
C GLU A 135 -35.29 -26.88 -5.36
N ARG A 136 -34.22 -27.68 -5.21
CA ARG A 136 -33.89 -28.33 -3.93
C ARG A 136 -33.54 -27.32 -2.85
N LEU A 137 -32.73 -26.30 -3.17
CA LEU A 137 -32.41 -25.20 -2.24
C LEU A 137 -33.67 -24.46 -1.79
N LYS A 138 -34.62 -24.23 -2.70
CA LYS A 138 -35.92 -23.60 -2.38
C LYS A 138 -36.77 -24.50 -1.48
N LYS A 139 -36.89 -25.78 -1.81
CA LYS A 139 -37.64 -26.78 -1.04
C LYS A 139 -37.13 -26.89 0.40
N LEU A 140 -35.81 -26.91 0.57
CA LEU A 140 -35.15 -26.96 1.88
C LEU A 140 -35.07 -25.59 2.58
N LYS A 141 -35.60 -24.51 1.97
CA LYS A 141 -35.51 -23.12 2.46
C LYS A 141 -34.08 -22.62 2.66
N LEU A 142 -33.12 -23.13 1.88
CA LEU A 142 -31.70 -22.78 1.92
C LEU A 142 -31.29 -21.71 0.90
N LYS A 143 -32.23 -21.22 0.08
CA LYS A 143 -31.96 -20.14 -0.88
C LYS A 143 -31.27 -18.92 -0.23
N PRO A 144 -31.67 -18.41 0.96
CA PRO A 144 -30.97 -17.30 1.60
C PRO A 144 -29.51 -17.62 1.97
N ALA A 145 -29.22 -18.85 2.43
CA ALA A 145 -27.86 -19.26 2.78
C ALA A 145 -26.97 -19.42 1.53
N PHE A 146 -27.56 -19.87 0.42
CA PHE A 146 -26.89 -19.90 -0.88
C PHE A 146 -26.60 -18.49 -1.41
N ASP A 147 -27.56 -17.57 -1.31
CA ASP A 147 -27.38 -16.18 -1.72
C ASP A 147 -26.31 -15.47 -0.88
N GLU A 148 -26.26 -15.72 0.44
CA GLU A 148 -25.17 -15.25 1.30
C GLU A 148 -23.81 -15.78 0.84
N LEU A 149 -23.70 -17.08 0.54
CA LEU A 149 -22.47 -17.69 0.03
C LEU A 149 -22.01 -17.03 -1.27
N LYS A 150 -22.94 -16.85 -2.22
CA LYS A 150 -22.68 -16.22 -3.52
C LYS A 150 -22.20 -14.79 -3.34
N ALA A 151 -22.91 -13.98 -2.55
CA ALA A 151 -22.55 -12.59 -2.29
C ALA A 151 -21.17 -12.45 -1.61
N LEU A 152 -20.84 -13.35 -0.67
CA LEU A 152 -19.52 -13.36 -0.03
C LEU A 152 -18.40 -13.79 -0.96
N TYR A 153 -18.68 -14.69 -1.91
CA TYR A 153 -17.74 -15.05 -2.97
C TYR A 153 -17.48 -13.87 -3.91
N GLU A 154 -18.54 -13.26 -4.46
CA GLU A 154 -18.44 -12.12 -5.38
C GLU A 154 -17.74 -10.92 -4.71
N GLY A 155 -18.13 -10.60 -3.47
CA GLY A 155 -17.49 -9.53 -2.71
C GLY A 155 -16.01 -9.79 -2.39
N PHE A 156 -15.57 -11.04 -2.30
CA PHE A 156 -14.14 -11.35 -2.24
C PHE A 156 -13.44 -11.07 -3.57
N GLU A 157 -14.02 -11.48 -4.70
CA GLU A 157 -13.43 -11.26 -6.03
C GLU A 157 -13.21 -9.77 -6.29
N ASP A 158 -14.20 -8.95 -5.96
CA ASP A 158 -14.12 -7.49 -6.07
C ASP A 158 -12.98 -6.92 -5.22
N LEU A 159 -12.90 -7.30 -3.94
CA LEU A 159 -11.84 -6.85 -3.02
C LEU A 159 -10.46 -7.32 -3.46
N TYR A 160 -10.35 -8.54 -3.99
CA TYR A 160 -9.09 -9.11 -4.45
C TYR A 160 -8.60 -8.40 -5.73
N ALA A 161 -9.50 -8.12 -6.67
CA ALA A 161 -9.21 -7.33 -7.87
C ALA A 161 -8.81 -5.89 -7.52
N GLU A 162 -9.53 -5.25 -6.58
CA GLU A 162 -9.22 -3.91 -6.10
C GLU A 162 -7.84 -3.88 -5.41
N GLN A 163 -7.51 -4.89 -4.61
CA GLN A 163 -6.18 -5.02 -4.01
C GLN A 163 -5.09 -5.12 -5.08
N ALA A 164 -5.29 -5.94 -6.11
CA ALA A 164 -4.34 -6.11 -7.20
C ALA A 164 -4.14 -4.80 -7.97
N SER A 165 -5.23 -4.10 -8.31
CA SER A 165 -5.19 -2.81 -8.99
C SER A 165 -4.47 -1.73 -8.17
N ALA A 166 -4.81 -1.59 -6.88
CA ALA A 166 -4.15 -0.64 -5.99
C ALA A 166 -2.65 -0.95 -5.84
N ASN A 167 -2.29 -2.23 -5.76
CA ASN A 167 -0.89 -2.68 -5.70
C ASN A 167 -0.13 -2.45 -7.02
N ALA A 168 -0.81 -2.52 -8.17
CA ALA A 168 -0.23 -2.20 -9.47
C ALA A 168 0.02 -0.69 -9.58
N ALA A 169 -0.95 0.14 -9.18
CA ALA A 169 -0.80 1.61 -9.15
C ALA A 169 0.37 2.05 -8.26
N LEU A 170 0.54 1.44 -7.08
CA LEU A 170 1.69 1.71 -6.21
C LEU A 170 3.03 1.34 -6.86
N ARG A 171 3.07 0.30 -7.69
CA ARG A 171 4.29 -0.12 -8.42
C ARG A 171 4.58 0.74 -9.64
N ALA A 172 3.54 1.25 -10.30
CA ALA A 172 3.68 2.17 -11.44
C ALA A 172 4.23 3.53 -11.00
N ALA A 173 3.88 4.00 -9.80
CA ALA A 173 4.44 5.23 -9.25
C ALA A 173 5.96 5.09 -9.00
N PRO A 174 6.77 6.11 -9.34
CA PRO A 174 8.21 6.07 -9.11
C PRO A 174 8.55 5.90 -7.62
N SER A 175 9.74 5.39 -7.34
CA SER A 175 10.31 5.41 -5.98
C SER A 175 11.01 6.75 -5.73
N ALA A 176 11.11 7.15 -4.46
CA ALA A 176 11.87 8.34 -4.08
C ALA A 176 13.31 8.30 -4.63
N THR A 177 13.94 7.12 -4.64
CA THR A 177 15.28 6.93 -5.23
C THR A 177 15.31 7.24 -6.73
N ALA A 178 14.29 6.82 -7.48
CA ALA A 178 14.22 7.03 -8.93
C ALA A 178 14.10 8.52 -9.30
N ILE A 179 13.31 9.29 -8.54
CA ILE A 179 13.11 10.73 -8.80
C ILE A 179 14.05 11.64 -8.00
N ARG A 180 14.90 11.07 -7.13
CA ARG A 180 15.83 11.80 -6.27
C ARG A 180 16.65 12.85 -7.01
N ARG A 181 17.19 12.49 -8.18
CA ARG A 181 18.04 13.40 -8.98
C ARG A 181 17.30 14.66 -9.44
N ARG A 182 15.98 14.59 -9.60
CA ARG A 182 15.17 15.75 -9.99
C ARG A 182 15.09 16.75 -8.83
N LEU A 183 14.78 16.27 -7.62
CA LEU A 183 14.80 17.09 -6.40
C LEU A 183 16.19 17.68 -6.13
N GLU A 184 17.26 16.89 -6.25
CA GLU A 184 18.63 17.40 -6.08
C GLU A 184 18.96 18.54 -7.05
N ARG A 185 18.48 18.44 -8.29
CA ARG A 185 18.68 19.47 -9.31
C ARG A 185 17.89 20.72 -8.99
N ALA A 186 16.59 20.61 -8.71
CA ALA A 186 15.75 21.75 -8.37
C ALA A 186 16.28 22.50 -7.13
N LEU A 187 16.71 21.76 -6.10
CA LEU A 187 17.29 22.33 -4.89
C LEU A 187 18.62 23.03 -5.17
N ARG A 188 19.46 22.44 -6.02
CA ARG A 188 20.73 23.06 -6.45
C ARG A 188 20.50 24.33 -7.25
N ASP A 189 19.61 24.31 -8.22
CA ASP A 189 19.30 25.46 -9.07
C ASP A 189 18.81 26.63 -8.21
N TYR A 190 17.93 26.35 -7.24
CA TYR A 190 17.42 27.35 -6.31
C TYR A 190 18.51 27.92 -5.38
N ILE A 191 19.37 27.08 -4.81
CA ILE A 191 20.48 27.54 -3.96
C ILE A 191 21.53 28.33 -4.75
N ASN A 192 21.73 27.98 -6.02
CA ASN A 192 22.62 28.73 -6.91
C ASN A 192 22.07 30.13 -7.19
N LEU A 193 20.75 30.28 -7.40
CA LEU A 193 20.11 31.59 -7.48
C LEU A 193 20.39 32.41 -6.22
N LEU A 194 20.08 31.88 -5.03
CA LEU A 194 20.33 32.61 -3.78
C LEU A 194 21.80 33.01 -3.63
N THR A 195 22.72 32.13 -4.06
CA THR A 195 24.15 32.43 -4.02
C THR A 195 24.54 33.55 -5.00
N ALA A 196 23.93 33.61 -6.19
CA ALA A 196 24.18 34.66 -7.17
C ALA A 196 23.62 36.01 -6.72
N MET A 197 22.46 36.00 -6.07
CA MET A 197 21.75 37.22 -5.66
C MET A 197 22.22 37.76 -4.30
N ARG A 198 23.06 37.04 -3.55
CA ARG A 198 23.43 37.33 -2.14
C ARG A 198 23.97 38.74 -1.86
N SER A 199 24.49 39.44 -2.86
CA SER A 199 25.07 40.78 -2.73
C SER A 199 24.09 41.88 -3.15
N LEU A 200 22.88 41.53 -3.57
CA LEU A 200 21.82 42.47 -3.89
C LEU A 200 20.99 42.75 -2.64
N GLU A 201 20.50 43.98 -2.53
CA GLU A 201 19.65 44.43 -1.43
C GLU A 201 18.40 43.53 -1.29
N GLY A 202 18.10 43.10 -0.07
CA GLY A 202 16.95 42.25 0.24
C GLY A 202 17.17 40.73 0.07
N TRP A 203 18.34 40.30 -0.43
CA TRP A 203 18.64 38.87 -0.66
C TRP A 203 19.61 38.26 0.35
N ASP A 204 20.35 39.09 1.07
CA ASP A 204 21.36 38.71 2.04
C ASP A 204 20.79 37.87 3.19
N MET A 205 19.62 38.26 3.71
CA MET A 205 19.01 37.59 4.86
C MET A 205 18.42 36.23 4.51
N ILE A 206 17.71 36.10 3.38
CA ILE A 206 17.20 34.79 2.90
C ILE A 206 18.36 33.87 2.50
N TYR A 207 19.41 34.42 1.89
CA TYR A 207 20.64 33.68 1.63
C TYR A 207 21.24 33.14 2.93
N GLY A 208 21.34 33.98 3.97
CA GLY A 208 21.88 33.62 5.28
C GLY A 208 21.09 32.48 5.93
N GLU A 209 19.77 32.62 6.00
CA GLU A 209 18.87 31.62 6.58
C GLU A 209 18.98 30.26 5.86
N VAL A 210 18.89 30.26 4.53
CA VAL A 210 19.00 29.02 3.73
C VAL A 210 20.41 28.43 3.84
N ASN A 211 21.46 29.24 3.94
CA ASN A 211 22.82 28.77 4.11
C ASN A 211 23.02 28.03 5.44
N GLU A 212 22.37 28.45 6.53
CA GLU A 212 22.40 27.72 7.80
C GLU A 212 21.66 26.38 7.72
N LEU A 213 20.52 26.31 7.03
CA LEU A 213 19.81 25.05 6.77
C LEU A 213 20.68 24.05 5.98
N VAL A 214 21.37 24.54 4.94
CA VAL A 214 22.30 23.75 4.14
C VAL A 214 23.48 23.24 4.97
N LYS A 215 24.06 24.09 5.83
CA LYS A 215 25.12 23.68 6.77
C LYS A 215 24.63 22.61 7.75
N ALA A 216 23.45 22.81 8.34
CA ALA A 216 22.85 21.84 9.27
C ALA A 216 22.68 20.47 8.60
N ALA A 217 22.13 20.43 7.38
CA ALA A 217 22.00 19.19 6.62
C ALA A 217 23.35 18.52 6.31
N ALA A 218 24.39 19.30 6.02
CA ALA A 218 25.74 18.77 5.81
C ALA A 218 26.35 18.16 7.08
N ILE A 219 26.06 18.73 8.26
CA ILE A 219 26.48 18.18 9.56
C ILE A 219 25.77 16.84 9.83
N VAL A 220 24.44 16.78 9.61
CA VAL A 220 23.66 15.54 9.77
C VAL A 220 24.25 14.42 8.92
N TYR A 221 24.60 14.68 7.67
CA TYR A 221 25.29 13.71 6.82
C TYR A 221 26.61 13.19 7.44
N LYS A 222 27.47 14.09 7.95
CA LYS A 222 28.73 13.68 8.58
C LYS A 222 28.49 12.75 9.77
N ASN A 223 27.45 13.02 10.55
CA ASN A 223 27.09 12.22 11.72
C ASN A 223 26.50 10.86 11.33
N ASP A 224 25.62 10.82 10.32
CA ASP A 224 25.06 9.57 9.78
C ASP A 224 26.18 8.64 9.27
N ARG A 225 27.15 9.19 8.54
CA ARG A 225 28.30 8.42 8.04
C ARG A 225 29.16 7.85 9.18
N LYS A 226 29.31 8.57 10.29
CA LYS A 226 30.05 8.07 11.48
C LYS A 226 29.30 6.90 12.12
N LYS A 227 27.98 7.00 12.28
CA LYS A 227 27.15 5.91 12.82
C LYS A 227 27.24 4.65 11.96
N ASP A 228 27.11 4.79 10.64
CA ASP A 228 27.17 3.65 9.71
C ASP A 228 28.56 2.95 9.77
N LYS A 229 29.65 3.69 10.01
CA LYS A 229 31.00 3.10 10.20
C LYS A 229 31.15 2.34 11.53
N VAL A 230 30.56 2.84 12.61
CA VAL A 230 30.62 2.20 13.93
C VAL A 230 29.80 0.90 13.92
N ALA A 231 28.66 0.87 13.21
CA ALA A 231 27.81 -0.31 13.10
C ALA A 231 28.41 -1.46 12.27
N VAL A 232 29.40 -1.16 11.41
CA VAL A 232 30.04 -2.15 10.51
C VAL A 232 31.38 -2.66 11.07
N ALA A 233 31.90 -2.04 12.15
CA ALA A 233 33.07 -2.59 12.83
C ALA A 233 32.68 -3.91 13.51
N PRO A 234 33.37 -5.03 13.23
CA PRO A 234 33.06 -6.30 13.88
C PRO A 234 33.28 -6.12 15.38
N THR A 235 32.26 -6.48 16.16
CA THR A 235 32.41 -6.72 17.60
C THR A 235 33.24 -7.98 17.77
N ASP A 236 34.54 -7.84 17.55
CA ASP A 236 35.52 -8.87 17.83
C ASP A 236 35.78 -8.82 19.34
N LYS A 237 34.90 -9.51 20.07
CA LYS A 237 35.15 -10.02 21.42
C LYS A 237 34.48 -11.38 21.52
N THR A 238 35.19 -12.38 21.01
CA THR A 238 35.24 -13.70 21.62
C THR A 238 35.48 -13.55 23.11
N GLU A 239 34.54 -14.01 23.93
CA GLU A 239 34.85 -14.60 25.22
C GLU A 239 34.22 -16.00 25.23
N ALA A 240 35.12 -16.97 25.36
CA ALA A 240 34.87 -18.39 25.54
C ALA A 240 34.59 -18.69 27.02
#